data_AF-A0A8W8N283-F1
#
_entry.id   AF-A0A8W8N283-F1
#
_cell.length_a   1.000
_cell.length_b   1.000
_cell.length_c   1.000
_cell.angle_alpha   90.00
_cell.angle_beta   90.00
_cell.angle_gamma   90.00
#
_symmetry.space_group_name_H-M   'P 1'
#
loop_
_entity.id
_entity.type
_entity.pdbx_description
1 polymer ?
#
loop_
_entity_poly.entity_id
_entity_poly.type
_entity_poly.pdbx_seq_one_letter_code
_entity_poly.pdbx_strand_id
1 'polypeptide(L)'
;DVINSLCFSPNRYWLCAATGPSIKIWDLEGKIVVDELRQEVLSTNSKAQAPQCISLAWSADGQTLFAGYTDNLIRVWQVSMAAR
;
A
#
# COMPACT_ATOMS: atom_id res chain seq x y z
N ASP A 1 -2.68 -4.26 -14.11
CA ASP A 1 -3.46 -3.24 -13.42
C ASP A 1 -2.90 -1.85 -13.66
N VAL A 2 -3.77 -0.85 -13.52
CA VAL A 2 -3.39 0.56 -13.59
C VAL A 2 -2.58 0.92 -12.35
N ILE A 3 -1.46 1.63 -12.55
CA ILE A 3 -0.66 2.21 -11.48
C ILE A 3 -1.14 3.64 -11.28
N ASN A 4 -1.75 3.93 -10.13
CA ASN A 4 -2.28 5.27 -9.87
C ASN A 4 -1.27 6.18 -9.16
N SER A 5 -0.38 5.61 -8.34
CA SER A 5 0.57 6.36 -7.51
C SER A 5 1.79 5.53 -7.17
N LEU A 6 2.93 6.21 -6.98
CA LEU A 6 4.20 5.63 -6.55
C LEU A 6 4.81 6.50 -5.45
N CYS A 7 5.45 5.90 -4.45
CA CYS A 7 6.25 6.63 -3.47
C CYS A 7 7.42 5.79 -2.95
N PHE A 8 8.53 6.45 -2.64
CA PHE A 8 9.66 5.81 -1.96
C PHE A 8 9.44 5.86 -0.44
N SER A 9 9.83 4.80 0.25
CA SER A 9 9.96 4.85 1.71
C SER A 9 11.12 5.77 2.09
N PRO A 10 10.97 6.63 3.10
CA PRO A 10 12.02 7.55 3.51
C PRO A 10 13.10 6.90 4.40
N ASN A 11 12.83 5.74 5.00
CA ASN A 11 13.77 5.06 5.91
C ASN A 11 14.25 3.68 5.42
N ARG A 12 13.57 3.11 4.42
CA ARG A 12 13.91 1.82 3.82
C ARG A 12 14.11 2.02 2.33
N TYR A 13 14.96 1.21 1.70
CA TYR A 13 15.15 1.26 0.25
C TYR A 13 14.00 0.56 -0.49
N TRP A 14 12.78 1.01 -0.19
CA TRP A 14 11.54 0.44 -0.69
C TRP A 14 10.85 1.38 -1.68
N LEU A 15 10.21 0.77 -2.68
CA LEU A 15 9.24 1.43 -3.55
C LEU A 15 7.86 0.89 -3.22
N CYS A 16 6.87 1.77 -3.09
CA CYS A 16 5.46 1.41 -2.97
C CYS A 16 4.72 1.84 -4.23
N ALA A 17 3.87 0.97 -4.77
CA ALA A 17 2.99 1.29 -5.90
C ALA A 17 1.55 0.92 -5.60
N ALA A 18 0.65 1.87 -5.84
CA ALA A 18 -0.78 1.65 -5.83
C ALA A 18 -1.18 0.98 -7.16
N THR A 19 -1.41 -0.33 -7.13
CA THR A 19 -1.77 -1.16 -8.28
C THR A 19 -3.23 -1.60 -8.16
N GLY A 20 -4.14 -0.77 -8.66
CA GLY A 20 -5.57 -1.00 -8.53
C GLY A 20 -6.04 -1.00 -7.06
N PRO A 21 -6.65 -2.09 -6.53
CA PRO A 21 -7.10 -2.17 -5.15
C PRO A 21 -6.00 -2.53 -4.14
N SER A 22 -4.81 -2.93 -4.61
CA SER A 22 -3.68 -3.33 -3.76
C SER A 22 -2.52 -2.35 -3.83
N ILE A 23 -1.64 -2.43 -2.84
CA ILE A 23 -0.38 -1.68 -2.80
C ILE A 23 0.74 -2.69 -2.75
N LYS A 24 1.58 -2.71 -3.78
CA LYS A 24 2.77 -3.56 -3.81
C LYS A 24 3.96 -2.82 -3.22
N ILE A 25 4.79 -3.54 -2.47
CA ILE A 25 6.01 -3.03 -1.85
C ILE A 25 7.18 -3.83 -2.38
N TRP A 26 8.16 -3.12 -2.93
CA TRP A 26 9.41 -3.71 -3.42
C TRP A 26 10.56 -3.30 -2.53
N ASP A 27 11.42 -4.24 -2.21
CA ASP A 27 12.78 -3.96 -1.80
C ASP A 27 13.64 -3.78 -3.05
N LEU A 28 14.21 -2.59 -3.21
CA LEU A 28 15.00 -2.22 -4.37
C LEU A 28 16.44 -2.76 -4.30
N GLU A 29 16.94 -3.09 -3.12
CA GLU A 29 18.25 -3.74 -2.96
C GLU A 29 18.16 -5.19 -3.43
N GLY A 30 17.21 -5.94 -2.87
CA GLY A 30 16.94 -7.33 -3.25
C GLY A 30 16.27 -7.47 -4.62
N LYS A 31 15.66 -6.40 -5.14
CA LYS A 31 14.81 -6.39 -6.36
C LYS A 31 13.64 -7.38 -6.27
N ILE A 32 13.07 -7.52 -5.07
CA ILE A 32 11.98 -8.45 -4.77
C ILE A 32 10.74 -7.71 -4.29
N VAL A 33 9.57 -8.30 -4.51
CA VAL A 33 8.34 -7.88 -3.82
C VAL A 33 8.42 -8.41 -2.40
N VAL A 34 8.39 -7.53 -1.41
CA VAL A 34 8.42 -7.92 0.01
C VAL A 34 7.03 -8.05 0.61
N ASP A 35 6.06 -7.33 0.07
CA ASP A 35 4.68 -7.41 0.52
C ASP A 35 3.69 -6.91 -0.54
N GLU A 36 2.44 -7.34 -0.42
CA GLU A 36 1.31 -6.79 -1.14
C GLU A 36 0.17 -6.51 -0.17
N LEU A 37 0.00 -5.22 0.16
CA LEU A 37 -1.07 -4.77 1.02
C LEU A 37 -2.39 -4.82 0.27
N ARG A 38 -3.27 -5.71 0.72
CA ARG A 38 -4.65 -5.81 0.23
C ARG A 38 -5.59 -5.45 1.34
N GLN A 39 -6.69 -4.81 0.99
CA GLN A 39 -7.80 -4.71 1.92
C GLN A 39 -8.44 -6.10 2.08
N GLU A 40 -8.78 -6.49 3.30
CA GLU A 40 -9.75 -7.56 3.51
C GLU A 40 -11.12 -7.00 3.13
N VAL A 41 -11.53 -7.25 1.88
CA VAL A 41 -12.86 -6.84 1.42
C VAL A 41 -13.88 -7.73 2.14
N LEU A 42 -14.42 -7.25 3.27
CA LEU A 42 -15.65 -7.78 3.89
C LEU A 42 -16.88 -7.35 3.04
N SER A 43 -16.84 -7.57 1.72
CA SER A 43 -18.02 -7.37 0.89
C SER A 43 -18.80 -8.67 0.88
N THR A 44 -19.97 -8.66 1.53
CA THR A 44 -20.99 -9.70 1.40
C THR A 44 -21.60 -9.75 -0.02
N ASN A 45 -21.19 -8.83 -0.90
CA ASN A 45 -21.74 -8.65 -2.23
C ASN A 45 -20.64 -8.82 -3.29
N SER A 46 -20.55 -10.02 -3.87
CA SER A 46 -19.54 -10.43 -4.85
C SER A 46 -19.53 -9.65 -6.17
N LYS A 47 -20.49 -8.72 -6.36
CA LYS A 47 -20.60 -7.86 -7.54
C LYS A 47 -20.07 -6.43 -7.35
N ALA A 48 -19.74 -6.02 -6.13
CA ALA A 48 -19.20 -4.68 -5.89
C ALA A 48 -17.71 -4.63 -6.29
N GLN A 49 -17.34 -3.66 -7.13
CA GLN A 49 -15.94 -3.45 -7.50
C GLN A 49 -15.12 -3.03 -6.27
N ALA A 50 -13.95 -3.63 -6.09
CA ALA A 50 -13.08 -3.31 -4.97
C ALA A 50 -12.64 -1.83 -5.02
N PRO A 51 -12.64 -1.11 -3.89
CA PRO A 51 -12.07 0.23 -3.80
C PRO A 51 -10.65 0.29 -4.37
N GLN A 52 -10.35 1.30 -5.19
CA GLN A 52 -9.06 1.48 -5.82
C GLN A 52 -8.19 2.44 -5.00
N CYS A 53 -6.91 2.11 -4.84
CA CYS A 53 -5.93 3.00 -4.23
C CYS A 53 -5.48 4.02 -5.28
N ILE A 54 -5.62 5.31 -4.95
CA ILE A 54 -5.36 6.41 -5.90
C ILE A 54 -4.26 7.37 -5.43
N SER A 55 -3.82 7.27 -4.18
CA SER A 55 -2.78 8.13 -3.61
C SER A 55 -2.02 7.41 -2.50
N LEU A 56 -0.73 7.72 -2.38
CA LEU A 56 0.16 7.18 -1.35
C LEU A 56 0.99 8.29 -0.72
N ALA A 57 1.19 8.23 0.59
CA ALA A 57 2.10 9.12 1.31
C ALA A 57 2.74 8.38 2.50
N TRP A 58 4.04 8.56 2.67
CA TRP A 58 4.77 8.09 3.85
C TRP A 58 4.77 9.18 4.92
N SER A 59 4.72 8.77 6.20
CA SER A 59 5.15 9.63 7.30
C SER A 59 6.64 9.95 7.16
N ALA A 60 7.07 11.11 7.66
CA ALA A 60 8.46 11.56 7.56
C ALA A 60 9.47 10.61 8.24
N ASP A 61 9.03 9.90 9.30
CA ASP A 61 9.83 8.88 9.99
C ASP A 61 9.85 7.52 9.27
N GLY A 62 9.05 7.35 8.20
CA GLY A 62 8.91 6.13 7.41
C GLY A 62 8.28 4.95 8.15
N GLN A 63 7.62 5.19 9.28
CA GLN A 63 6.97 4.14 10.06
C GLN A 63 5.53 3.89 9.63
N THR A 64 4.91 4.85 8.93
CA THR A 64 3.49 4.79 8.56
C THR A 64 3.30 5.10 7.08
N LEU A 65 2.58 4.22 6.38
CA LEU A 65 2.10 4.44 5.02
C LEU A 65 0.61 4.77 5.05
N PHE A 66 0.25 5.90 4.44
CA PHE A 66 -1.13 6.33 4.23
C PHE A 66 -1.51 6.09 2.78
N ALA A 67 -2.72 5.56 2.56
CA ALA A 67 -3.27 5.41 1.23
C ALA A 67 -4.72 5.87 1.15
N GLY A 68 -5.02 6.74 0.19
CA GLY A 68 -6.37 7.20 -0.10
C GLY A 68 -7.04 6.34 -1.17
N TYR A 69 -8.28 5.94 -0.91
CA TYR A 69 -9.07 5.08 -1.78
C TYR A 69 -10.30 5.78 -2.35
N THR A 70 -10.86 5.20 -3.42
CA THR A 70 -12.09 5.67 -4.07
C THR A 70 -13.37 5.51 -3.24
N ASP A 71 -13.30 4.80 -2.11
CA ASP A 71 -14.42 4.62 -1.17
C ASP A 71 -14.46 5.71 -0.09
N ASN A 72 -13.71 6.81 -0.29
CA ASN A 72 -13.59 7.93 0.63
C ASN A 72 -12.91 7.56 1.97
N LEU A 73 -12.24 6.41 2.06
CA LEU A 73 -11.50 5.99 3.24
C LEU A 73 -10.00 6.15 3.01
N ILE A 74 -9.32 6.63 4.06
CA ILE A 74 -7.87 6.58 4.17
C ILE A 74 -7.52 5.34 4.98
N ARG A 75 -6.65 4.50 4.45
CA ARG A 75 -6.12 3.33 5.12
C ARG A 75 -4.68 3.60 5.54
N VAL A 76 -4.31 3.04 6.68
CA VAL A 76 -3.05 3.32 7.36
C VAL A 76 -2.38 2.00 7.71
N TRP A 77 -1.12 1.86 7.30
CA TRP A 77 -0.29 0.69 7.63
C TRP A 77 0.92 1.17 8.42
N GLN A 78 1.12 0.56 9.59
CA GLN A 78 2.34 0.75 10.37
C GLN A 78 3.34 -0.35 10.03
N VAL A 79 4.58 0.05 9.78
CA VAL A 79 5.69 -0.87 9.58
C VAL A 79 6.23 -1.26 10.95
N SER A 80 5.77 -2.39 11.50
CA SER A 80 6.39 -2.97 12.69
C SER A 80 7.61 -3.79 12.29
N MET A 81 8.69 -3.69 13.06
CA MET A 81 9.70 -4.75 13.03
C MET A 81 9.08 -5.96 13.73
N ALA A 82 8.99 -7.09 13.03
CA ALA A 82 8.79 -8.35 13.73
C ALA A 82 9.94 -8.51 14.73
N ALA A 83 9.62 -8.48 16.02
CA ALA A 83 10.59 -8.82 17.05
C ALA A 83 11.11 -10.24 16.75
N ARG A 84 12.43 -10.38 16.70
CA ARG A 84 13.09 -11.68 16.54
C ARG A 84 12.76 -12.62 17.69
#